data_AF-A0A968RM72-F1
#
_entry.id   AF-A0A968RM72-F1
#
_cell.length_a   1.000
_cell.length_b   1.000
_cell.length_c   1.000
_cell.angle_alpha   90.00
_cell.angle_beta   90.00
_cell.angle_gamma   90.00
#
_symmetry.space_group_name_H-M   'P 1'
#
loop_
_entity.id
_entity.type
_entity.pdbx_description
1 polymer ?
#
loop_
_entity_poly.entity_id
_entity_poly.type
_entity_poly.pdbx_seq_one_letter_code
_entity_poly.pdbx_strand_id
1 'polypeptide(L)'
;MNITLVGTHTYVGDLVFTLRSPSGTTVTLITEQCTSADNFNIKLDDQAANALACPINAGNTQRPQNPLSIFNNESVGGNWILSISDVAQDDGGQLTSWALEICQEGGASNCSTPPPATGTIAAGTYQVSSTISTAGKIFSPSTVVFKAGTSITLTAGFEARAGSTFTASIEACASLNDETVEVRTTDVVPQNFC
;
A
#
# COMPACT_ATOMS: atom_id res chain seq x y z
N MET A 1 1.02 -11.23 -2.11
CA MET A 1 -0.11 -10.37 -2.53
C MET A 1 -1.22 -11.27 -3.01
N ASN A 2 -2.47 -11.00 -2.64
CA ASN A 2 -3.63 -11.69 -3.15
C ASN A 2 -4.81 -10.73 -3.32
N ILE A 3 -5.74 -11.09 -4.21
CA ILE A 3 -6.96 -10.31 -4.46
C ILE A 3 -8.18 -11.21 -4.35
N THR A 4 -9.24 -10.73 -3.73
CA THR A 4 -10.53 -11.42 -3.64
C THR A 4 -11.56 -10.64 -4.43
N LEU A 5 -12.37 -11.34 -5.23
CA LEU A 5 -13.40 -10.77 -6.10
C LEU A 5 -14.71 -11.51 -5.85
N VAL A 6 -15.78 -10.76 -5.52
CA VAL A 6 -17.12 -11.31 -5.29
C VAL A 6 -18.15 -10.45 -6.01
N GLY A 7 -19.01 -11.08 -6.80
CA GLY A 7 -20.06 -10.37 -7.50
C GLY A 7 -20.98 -11.31 -8.27
N THR A 8 -22.03 -10.72 -8.81
CA THR A 8 -22.99 -11.43 -9.66
C THR A 8 -22.80 -11.01 -11.10
N HIS A 9 -23.00 -11.94 -12.02
CA HIS A 9 -23.06 -11.69 -13.46
C HIS A 9 -23.78 -12.86 -14.11
N THR A 10 -24.61 -12.59 -15.12
CA THR A 10 -25.33 -13.65 -15.81
C THR A 10 -24.40 -14.51 -16.66
N TYR A 11 -23.36 -13.92 -17.26
CA TYR A 11 -22.35 -14.64 -18.07
C TYR A 11 -20.94 -14.19 -17.69
N VAL A 12 -20.26 -14.93 -16.80
CA VAL A 12 -18.92 -14.54 -16.34
C VAL A 12 -17.85 -14.70 -17.44
N GLY A 13 -18.17 -15.44 -18.49
CA GLY A 13 -17.38 -15.61 -19.71
C GLY A 13 -17.22 -14.35 -20.55
N ASP A 14 -17.94 -13.28 -20.25
CA ASP A 14 -17.80 -12.00 -20.96
C ASP A 14 -16.97 -10.99 -20.17
N LEU A 15 -16.53 -11.36 -18.97
CA LEU A 15 -15.83 -10.44 -18.09
C LEU A 15 -14.31 -10.49 -18.27
N VAL A 16 -13.72 -9.30 -18.30
CA VAL A 16 -12.27 -9.08 -18.23
C VAL A 16 -11.95 -8.33 -16.95
N PHE A 17 -11.13 -8.93 -16.10
CA PHE A 17 -10.69 -8.36 -14.83
C PHE A 17 -9.22 -7.96 -14.93
N THR A 18 -8.92 -6.69 -14.68
CA THR A 18 -7.54 -6.18 -14.63
C THR A 18 -7.27 -5.43 -13.35
N LEU A 19 -6.04 -5.53 -12.84
CA LEU A 19 -5.56 -4.72 -11.73
C LEU A 19 -4.40 -3.85 -12.20
N ARG A 20 -4.46 -2.55 -11.89
CA ARG A 20 -3.39 -1.59 -12.15
C ARG A 20 -2.81 -1.07 -10.84
N SER A 21 -1.48 -1.08 -10.73
CA SER A 21 -0.73 -0.56 -9.59
C SER A 21 -0.63 0.98 -9.64
N PRO A 22 -0.23 1.62 -8.52
CA PRO A 22 0.05 3.04 -8.49
C PRO A 22 1.15 3.46 -9.48
N SER A 23 2.14 2.60 -9.71
CA SER A 23 3.22 2.82 -10.69
C SER A 23 2.76 2.73 -12.15
N GLY A 24 1.53 2.26 -12.37
CA GLY A 24 0.91 2.15 -13.68
C GLY A 24 1.04 0.80 -14.37
N THR A 25 1.74 -0.16 -13.76
CA THR A 25 1.78 -1.56 -14.20
C THR A 25 0.37 -2.14 -14.15
N THR A 26 -0.03 -2.88 -15.18
CA THR A 26 -1.36 -3.48 -15.27
C THR A 26 -1.23 -4.98 -15.55
N VAL A 27 -2.06 -5.78 -14.87
CA VAL A 27 -2.14 -7.22 -15.06
C VAL A 27 -3.57 -7.66 -15.33
N THR A 28 -3.77 -8.54 -16.32
CA THR A 28 -5.05 -9.22 -16.53
C THR A 28 -5.13 -10.42 -15.59
N LEU A 29 -6.13 -10.40 -14.70
CA LEU A 29 -6.36 -11.41 -13.68
C LEU A 29 -7.14 -12.60 -14.21
N ILE A 30 -8.21 -12.32 -14.97
CA ILE A 30 -9.14 -13.28 -15.59
C ILE A 30 -9.60 -12.66 -16.91
N THR A 31 -9.59 -13.41 -18.01
CA THR A 31 -10.18 -12.99 -19.29
C THR A 31 -11.16 -14.05 -19.79
N GLU A 32 -12.41 -13.65 -20.00
CA GLU A 32 -13.45 -14.41 -20.70
C GLU A 32 -13.50 -15.90 -20.28
N GLN A 33 -13.50 -16.16 -18.97
CA GLN A 33 -13.46 -17.51 -18.41
C GLN A 33 -14.84 -18.03 -18.06
N CYS A 34 -15.00 -19.34 -18.14
CA CYS A 34 -16.20 -20.05 -17.70
C CYS A 34 -17.47 -19.83 -18.52
N THR A 35 -17.36 -19.29 -19.73
CA THR A 35 -18.45 -19.29 -20.73
C THR A 35 -19.77 -18.76 -20.13
N SER A 36 -20.87 -19.50 -20.23
CA SER A 36 -22.19 -19.14 -19.69
C SER A 36 -22.36 -19.43 -18.19
N ALA A 37 -21.28 -19.41 -17.41
CA ALA A 37 -21.38 -19.63 -15.97
C ALA A 37 -21.75 -18.34 -15.25
N ASP A 38 -22.62 -18.47 -14.25
CA ASP A 38 -23.08 -17.33 -13.46
C ASP A 38 -22.13 -17.01 -12.30
N ASN A 39 -21.99 -15.71 -12.04
CA ASN A 39 -21.38 -15.11 -10.86
C ASN A 39 -19.88 -15.39 -10.70
N PHE A 40 -19.27 -14.68 -9.76
CA PHE A 40 -17.88 -14.90 -9.37
C PHE A 40 -17.71 -14.71 -7.87
N ASN A 41 -16.88 -15.58 -7.29
CA ASN A 41 -16.42 -15.56 -5.92
C ASN A 41 -15.10 -16.32 -5.93
N ILE A 42 -13.99 -15.59 -6.00
CA ILE A 42 -12.68 -16.17 -6.20
C ILE A 42 -11.61 -15.36 -5.47
N LYS A 43 -10.64 -16.07 -4.90
CA LYS A 43 -9.39 -15.51 -4.39
C LYS A 43 -8.27 -15.85 -5.36
N LEU A 44 -7.49 -14.86 -5.76
CA LEU A 44 -6.34 -15.01 -6.65
C LEU A 44 -5.04 -14.80 -5.88
N ASP A 45 -4.17 -15.80 -5.93
CA ASP A 45 -2.86 -15.82 -5.26
C ASP A 45 -1.86 -16.60 -6.11
N ASP A 46 -0.68 -16.04 -6.37
CA ASP A 46 0.39 -16.70 -7.14
C ASP A 46 0.85 -18.02 -6.50
N GLN A 47 0.73 -18.15 -5.17
CA GLN A 47 1.09 -19.34 -4.40
C GLN A 47 -0.05 -20.36 -4.30
N ALA A 48 -1.21 -20.10 -4.90
CA ALA A 48 -2.32 -21.05 -4.88
C ALA A 48 -1.92 -22.37 -5.54
N ALA A 49 -2.38 -23.50 -4.99
CA ALA A 49 -2.08 -24.83 -5.53
C ALA A 49 -2.70 -25.05 -6.92
N ASN A 50 -3.91 -24.50 -7.14
CA ASN A 50 -4.69 -24.71 -8.35
C ASN A 50 -4.48 -23.56 -9.35
N ALA A 51 -4.43 -23.89 -10.64
CA ALA A 51 -4.53 -22.88 -11.69
C ALA A 51 -5.95 -22.30 -11.75
N LEU A 52 -6.11 -21.16 -12.43
CA LEU A 52 -7.43 -20.62 -12.77
C LEU A 52 -8.23 -21.68 -13.54
N ALA A 53 -9.37 -22.08 -12.98
CA ALA A 53 -10.21 -23.10 -13.57
C ALA A 53 -11.65 -22.93 -13.12
N CYS A 54 -12.59 -23.26 -14.00
CA CYS A 54 -14.00 -23.19 -13.71
C CYS A 54 -14.44 -24.31 -12.76
N PRO A 55 -15.38 -24.04 -11.85
CA PRO A 55 -16.11 -22.79 -11.67
C PRO A 55 -15.36 -21.74 -10.82
N ILE A 56 -15.57 -20.46 -11.12
CA ILE A 56 -14.96 -19.31 -10.37
C ILE A 56 -15.93 -18.66 -9.37
N ASN A 57 -17.04 -19.31 -9.04
CA ASN A 57 -18.07 -18.82 -8.11
C ASN A 57 -18.09 -19.57 -6.77
N ALA A 58 -17.08 -20.39 -6.50
CA ALA A 58 -17.04 -21.30 -5.34
C ALA A 58 -16.28 -20.76 -4.12
N GLY A 59 -15.67 -19.57 -4.19
CA GLY A 59 -14.81 -19.01 -3.14
C GLY A 59 -13.44 -19.65 -3.05
N ASN A 60 -13.03 -20.40 -4.08
CA ASN A 60 -11.75 -21.09 -4.12
C ASN A 60 -10.58 -20.10 -4.28
N THR A 61 -9.42 -20.50 -3.77
CA THR A 61 -8.15 -19.81 -4.05
C THR A 61 -7.46 -20.46 -5.24
N GLN A 62 -7.17 -19.68 -6.27
CA GLN A 62 -6.55 -20.12 -7.53
C GLN A 62 -5.46 -19.14 -7.97
N ARG A 63 -4.55 -19.57 -8.85
CA ARG A 63 -3.58 -18.65 -9.47
C ARG A 63 -4.29 -17.75 -10.49
N PRO A 64 -3.96 -16.46 -10.57
CA PRO A 64 -4.45 -15.59 -11.63
C PRO A 64 -3.97 -16.07 -13.00
N GLN A 65 -4.63 -15.60 -14.07
CA GLN A 65 -4.20 -15.87 -15.45
C GLN A 65 -2.79 -15.37 -15.72
N ASN A 66 -2.45 -14.18 -15.22
CA ASN A 66 -1.09 -13.66 -15.21
C ASN A 66 -0.66 -13.38 -13.76
N PRO A 67 0.58 -13.73 -13.36
CA PRO A 67 1.04 -13.61 -11.98
C PRO A 67 0.96 -12.19 -11.41
N LEU A 68 0.51 -12.07 -10.15
CA LEU A 68 0.51 -10.83 -9.36
C LEU A 68 1.94 -10.40 -8.97
N SER A 69 2.91 -11.30 -9.02
CA SER A 69 4.32 -11.03 -8.76
C SER A 69 4.95 -10.02 -9.72
N ILE A 70 4.26 -9.64 -10.80
CA ILE A 70 4.62 -8.48 -11.62
C ILE A 70 4.70 -7.18 -10.81
N PHE A 71 3.96 -7.09 -9.69
CA PHE A 71 3.98 -5.95 -8.78
C PHE A 71 5.06 -6.03 -7.70
N ASN A 72 5.86 -7.09 -7.68
CA ASN A 72 6.92 -7.23 -6.67
C ASN A 72 7.94 -6.10 -6.82
N ASN A 73 8.32 -5.50 -5.68
CA ASN A 73 9.21 -4.34 -5.57
C ASN A 73 8.64 -3.00 -6.08
N GLU A 74 7.35 -2.94 -6.45
CA GLU A 74 6.71 -1.65 -6.70
C GLU A 74 6.33 -0.95 -5.38
N SER A 75 6.18 0.38 -5.46
CA SER A 75 5.55 1.12 -4.37
C SER A 75 4.10 0.67 -4.22
N VAL A 76 3.73 0.26 -3.01
CA VAL A 76 2.34 -0.10 -2.68
C VAL A 76 1.48 1.14 -2.42
N GLY A 77 2.12 2.31 -2.30
CA GLY A 77 1.48 3.58 -2.03
C GLY A 77 0.83 4.22 -3.23
N GLY A 78 -0.42 4.65 -3.06
CA GLY A 78 -1.23 5.30 -4.08
C GLY A 78 -2.41 4.45 -4.55
N ASN A 79 -2.97 4.81 -5.71
CA ASN A 79 -4.22 4.22 -6.18
C ASN A 79 -4.00 2.90 -6.91
N TRP A 80 -4.55 1.84 -6.32
CA TRP A 80 -4.79 0.57 -7.01
C TRP A 80 -6.13 0.62 -7.71
N ILE A 81 -6.16 0.30 -9.00
CA ILE A 81 -7.36 0.37 -9.82
C ILE A 81 -7.73 -1.05 -10.28
N LEU A 82 -8.80 -1.59 -9.72
CA LEU A 82 -9.49 -2.75 -10.28
C LEU A 82 -10.41 -2.26 -11.42
N SER A 83 -10.30 -2.88 -12.58
CA SER A 83 -11.24 -2.67 -13.69
C SER A 83 -11.88 -3.99 -14.08
N ILE A 84 -13.20 -3.95 -14.24
CA ILE A 84 -14.02 -5.08 -14.67
C ILE A 84 -14.79 -4.58 -15.89
N SER A 85 -14.57 -5.20 -17.03
CA SER A 85 -15.27 -4.89 -18.27
C SER A 85 -16.08 -6.09 -18.70
N ASP A 86 -17.35 -5.89 -18.98
CA ASP A 86 -18.15 -6.80 -19.81
C ASP A 86 -17.87 -6.44 -21.28
N VAL A 87 -17.44 -7.42 -22.08
CA VAL A 87 -17.13 -7.25 -23.50
C VAL A 87 -18.21 -7.81 -24.44
N ALA A 88 -19.31 -8.34 -23.89
CA ALA A 88 -20.49 -8.77 -24.63
C ALA A 88 -21.67 -7.81 -24.40
N GLN A 89 -22.77 -8.06 -25.10
CA GLN A 89 -24.00 -7.27 -25.01
C GLN A 89 -25.08 -8.09 -24.30
N ASP A 90 -26.09 -7.38 -23.76
CA ASP A 90 -27.35 -7.90 -23.18
C ASP A 90 -27.27 -8.55 -21.79
N ASP A 91 -26.09 -8.96 -21.32
CA ASP A 91 -25.89 -9.46 -19.96
C ASP A 91 -25.56 -8.34 -18.96
N GLY A 92 -25.61 -8.68 -17.67
CA GLY A 92 -25.28 -7.72 -16.63
C GLY A 92 -25.05 -8.33 -15.26
N GLY A 93 -24.63 -7.48 -14.34
CA GLY A 93 -24.30 -7.88 -12.99
C GLY A 93 -23.81 -6.74 -12.14
N GLN A 94 -23.23 -7.09 -10.99
CA GLN A 94 -22.68 -6.14 -10.05
C GLN A 94 -21.47 -6.71 -9.33
N LEU A 95 -20.48 -5.87 -9.11
CA LEU A 95 -19.45 -6.14 -8.12
C LEU A 95 -20.08 -5.99 -6.72
N THR A 96 -20.03 -7.05 -5.92
CA THR A 96 -20.51 -7.03 -4.53
C THR A 96 -19.41 -6.61 -3.57
N SER A 97 -18.21 -7.15 -3.74
CA SER A 97 -17.04 -6.74 -2.99
C SER A 97 -15.75 -7.13 -3.70
N TRP A 98 -14.68 -6.42 -3.37
CA TRP A 98 -13.32 -6.84 -3.68
C TRP A 98 -12.41 -6.49 -2.51
N ALA A 99 -11.31 -7.22 -2.39
CA ALA A 99 -10.29 -6.95 -1.39
C ALA A 99 -8.91 -7.19 -1.99
N LEU A 100 -7.96 -6.33 -1.67
CA LEU A 100 -6.56 -6.48 -2.05
C LEU A 100 -5.72 -6.60 -0.77
N GLU A 101 -5.00 -7.71 -0.63
CA GLU A 101 -4.10 -7.98 0.48
C GLU A 101 -2.66 -7.96 -0.05
N ILE A 102 -1.87 -7.01 0.45
CA ILE A 102 -0.47 -6.84 0.04
C ILE A 102 0.43 -7.17 1.23
N CYS A 103 1.13 -8.30 1.16
CA CYS A 103 2.16 -8.66 2.12
C CYS A 103 3.47 -8.01 1.68
N GLN A 104 3.95 -7.05 2.45
CA GLN A 104 5.27 -6.44 2.23
C GLN A 104 6.23 -6.94 3.31
N GLU A 105 7.35 -7.54 2.89
CA GLU A 105 8.42 -7.90 3.80
C GLU A 105 9.17 -6.61 4.17
N GLY A 106 8.75 -5.98 5.27
CA GLY A 106 9.32 -4.72 5.75
C GLY A 106 8.77 -3.50 5.01
N GLY A 107 7.63 -2.98 5.47
CA GLY A 107 7.22 -1.62 5.13
C GLY A 107 8.28 -0.64 5.61
N ALA A 108 9.20 -0.25 4.72
CA ALA A 108 10.11 0.84 5.00
C ALA A 108 9.28 2.13 5.08
N SER A 109 8.87 2.49 6.30
CA SER A 109 8.61 3.87 6.61
C SER A 109 9.84 4.67 6.20
N ASN A 110 9.66 5.84 5.59
CA ASN A 110 10.80 6.74 5.34
C ASN A 110 11.37 7.35 6.65
N CYS A 111 10.97 6.82 7.82
CA CYS A 111 11.59 7.14 9.08
C CYS A 111 13.08 6.81 8.95
N SER A 112 13.92 7.85 9.02
CA SER A 112 15.35 7.64 9.24
C SER A 112 15.57 7.21 10.70
N THR A 113 16.83 7.17 11.13
CA THR A 113 17.14 6.82 12.50
C THR A 113 16.76 7.97 13.47
N PRO A 114 16.44 7.66 14.74
CA PRO A 114 16.32 8.68 15.77
C PRO A 114 17.67 9.37 16.00
N PRO A 115 17.70 10.63 16.46
CA PRO A 115 18.95 11.25 16.90
C PRO A 115 19.48 10.53 18.16
N PRO A 116 20.78 10.60 18.44
CA PRO A 116 21.34 10.09 19.68
C PRO A 116 20.63 10.68 20.90
N ALA A 117 20.31 9.86 21.89
CA ALA A 117 19.67 10.32 23.13
C ALA A 117 20.58 11.28 23.93
N THR A 118 21.90 11.08 23.85
CA THR A 118 22.95 11.93 24.43
C THR A 118 24.17 11.96 23.49
N GLY A 119 25.12 12.87 23.72
CA GLY A 119 26.34 12.97 22.92
C GLY A 119 26.15 13.81 21.65
N THR A 120 27.01 13.63 20.66
CA THR A 120 27.04 14.47 19.45
C THR A 120 25.91 14.14 18.49
N ILE A 121 25.15 15.16 18.08
CA ILE A 121 24.18 15.08 16.97
C ILE A 121 24.88 15.58 15.71
N ALA A 122 24.94 14.72 14.69
CA ALA A 122 25.56 15.03 13.42
C ALA A 122 24.59 15.80 12.50
N ALA A 123 25.13 16.43 11.46
CA ALA A 123 24.32 17.05 10.42
C ALA A 123 23.43 16.01 9.74
N GLY A 124 22.16 16.34 9.49
CA GLY A 124 21.24 15.44 8.82
C GLY A 124 19.79 15.60 9.25
N THR A 125 18.95 14.72 8.69
CA THR A 125 17.53 14.63 9.03
C THR A 125 17.28 13.36 9.83
N TYR A 126 16.71 13.54 11.02
CA TYR A 126 16.27 12.47 11.91
C TYR A 126 14.74 12.44 11.92
N GLN A 127 14.14 11.35 11.46
CA GLN A 127 12.71 11.22 11.28
C GLN A 127 12.18 9.95 11.94
N VAL A 128 11.20 10.07 12.83
CA VAL A 128 10.58 8.92 13.51
C VAL A 128 9.06 9.04 13.51
N SER A 129 8.36 7.91 13.58
CA SER A 129 6.90 7.86 13.52
C SER A 129 6.22 8.33 14.81
N SER A 130 6.93 8.36 15.93
CA SER A 130 6.39 8.70 17.24
C SER A 130 7.11 9.91 17.86
N THR A 131 8.06 9.67 18.76
CA THR A 131 8.67 10.71 19.58
C THR A 131 10.17 10.77 19.38
N ILE A 132 10.69 11.98 19.18
CA ILE A 132 12.11 12.29 19.39
C ILE A 132 12.28 12.80 20.81
N SER A 133 13.19 12.19 21.57
CA SER A 133 13.60 12.68 22.88
C SER A 133 15.12 12.66 22.99
N THR A 134 15.76 13.83 23.13
CA THR A 134 17.23 13.92 23.12
C THR A 134 17.77 15.04 24.02
N ALA A 135 18.89 14.77 24.68
CA ALA A 135 19.79 15.72 25.34
C ALA A 135 21.10 15.91 24.56
N GLY A 136 21.13 15.52 23.28
CA GLY A 136 22.32 15.56 22.46
C GLY A 136 22.75 16.98 22.07
N LYS A 137 23.98 17.10 21.56
CA LYS A 137 24.66 18.36 21.31
C LYS A 137 25.13 18.50 19.87
N ILE A 138 24.84 19.62 19.23
CA ILE A 138 25.33 19.97 17.90
C ILE A 138 26.65 20.75 18.08
N PHE A 139 27.79 20.05 18.03
CA PHE A 139 29.13 20.61 18.38
C PHE A 139 29.85 21.36 17.24
N SER A 140 29.37 21.24 16.01
CA SER A 140 29.88 21.97 14.84
C SER A 140 28.74 22.71 14.15
N PRO A 141 28.98 23.94 13.63
CA PRO A 141 27.98 24.65 12.83
C PRO A 141 27.47 23.74 11.71
N SER A 142 26.20 23.35 11.80
CA SER A 142 25.58 22.38 10.90
C SER A 142 24.08 22.56 10.83
N THR A 143 23.45 21.91 9.85
CA THR A 143 21.99 21.84 9.74
C THR A 143 21.49 20.50 10.26
N VAL A 144 20.59 20.55 11.22
CA VAL A 144 19.93 19.37 11.81
C VAL A 144 18.43 19.54 11.73
N VAL A 145 17.76 18.53 11.18
CA VAL A 145 16.30 18.50 11.00
C VAL A 145 15.72 17.37 11.82
N PHE A 146 14.78 17.68 12.72
CA PHE A 146 14.00 16.69 13.46
C PHE A 146 12.57 16.65 12.93
N LYS A 147 12.10 15.45 12.58
CA LYS A 147 10.72 15.19 12.17
C LYS A 147 10.14 14.09 13.06
N ALA A 148 9.07 14.34 13.78
CA ALA A 148 8.44 13.33 14.63
C ALA A 148 6.94 13.28 14.38
N GLY A 149 6.34 12.09 14.39
CA GLY A 149 4.89 11.96 14.17
C GLY A 149 4.03 12.42 15.35
N THR A 150 4.56 12.46 16.58
CA THR A 150 3.80 12.78 17.80
C THR A 150 4.40 13.92 18.61
N SER A 151 5.68 13.83 18.97
CA SER A 151 6.31 14.86 19.81
C SER A 151 7.82 14.94 19.64
N ILE A 152 8.36 16.13 19.86
CA ILE A 152 9.80 16.38 19.96
C ILE A 152 10.06 16.98 21.33
N THR A 153 10.82 16.26 22.15
CA THR A 153 11.20 16.65 23.50
C THR A 153 12.71 16.86 23.55
N LEU A 154 13.13 18.11 23.68
CA LEU A 154 14.53 18.44 23.97
C LEU A 154 14.70 18.44 25.48
N THR A 155 15.44 17.48 26.01
CA THR A 155 15.63 17.33 27.46
C THR A 155 16.83 18.15 27.95
N ALA A 156 16.94 18.31 29.26
CA ALA A 156 18.03 19.06 29.88
C ALA A 156 19.39 18.54 29.41
N GLY A 157 20.22 19.42 28.83
CA GLY A 157 21.51 19.08 28.24
C GLY A 157 21.58 19.24 26.72
N PHE A 158 20.44 19.44 26.04
CA PHE A 158 20.43 19.79 24.62
C PHE A 158 21.12 21.13 24.37
N GLU A 159 22.09 21.15 23.45
CA GLU A 159 22.85 22.34 23.08
C GLU A 159 23.07 22.39 21.57
N ALA A 160 22.93 23.59 20.98
CA ALA A 160 23.30 23.83 19.59
C ALA A 160 24.39 24.90 19.53
N ARG A 161 25.52 24.60 18.88
CA ARG A 161 26.62 25.55 18.72
C ARG A 161 26.19 26.72 17.82
N ALA A 162 26.68 27.93 18.15
CA ALA A 162 26.48 29.13 17.33
C ALA A 162 26.85 28.87 15.85
N GLY A 163 25.98 29.32 14.94
CA GLY A 163 26.08 29.07 13.50
C GLY A 163 25.41 27.78 13.02
N SER A 164 24.84 26.97 13.92
CA SER A 164 24.01 25.83 13.54
C SER A 164 22.59 26.28 13.20
N THR A 165 21.94 25.56 12.28
CA THR A 165 20.51 25.69 12.00
C THR A 165 19.82 24.42 12.51
N PHE A 166 18.89 24.59 13.43
CA PHE A 166 18.07 23.50 13.96
C PHE A 166 16.62 23.74 13.54
N THR A 167 16.01 22.75 12.91
CA THR A 167 14.59 22.78 12.54
C THR A 167 13.89 21.56 13.10
N ALA A 168 12.72 21.76 13.70
CA ALA A 168 11.89 20.69 14.24
C ALA A 168 10.47 20.82 13.69
N SER A 169 9.90 19.73 13.20
CA SER A 169 8.50 19.67 12.76
C SER A 169 7.81 18.42 13.27
N ILE A 170 6.50 18.55 13.54
CA ILE A 170 5.64 17.40 13.73
C ILE A 170 5.11 17.00 12.36
N GLU A 171 5.65 15.91 11.85
CA GLU A 171 5.39 15.38 10.52
C GLU A 171 5.48 13.86 10.65
N ALA A 172 4.38 13.16 10.33
CA ALA A 172 4.40 11.70 10.27
C ALA A 172 5.52 11.27 9.32
N CYS A 173 6.10 10.10 9.56
CA CYS A 173 6.87 9.48 8.50
C CYS A 173 5.92 9.32 7.33
N ALA A 174 6.26 9.93 6.19
CA ALA A 174 5.55 9.62 4.98
C ALA A 174 5.72 8.10 4.81
N SER A 175 4.61 7.38 4.91
CA SER A 175 4.53 6.23 4.03
C SER A 175 4.84 6.77 2.64
N LEU A 176 5.46 5.99 1.75
CA LEU A 176 5.64 6.41 0.35
C LEU A 176 4.27 6.56 -0.39
N ASN A 177 3.20 6.82 0.36
CA ASN A 177 1.80 6.63 0.08
C ASN A 177 0.94 7.78 0.66
N ASP A 178 1.47 8.73 1.44
CA ASP A 178 0.66 9.80 2.03
C ASP A 178 0.52 10.99 1.07
N GLU A 179 -0.31 10.80 0.05
CA GLU A 179 -0.99 11.89 -0.64
C GLU A 179 -2.50 11.63 -0.53
N THR A 180 -3.22 12.64 -0.05
CA THR A 180 -4.63 12.61 0.39
C THR A 180 -5.57 11.95 -0.62
N VAL A 181 -6.28 10.90 -0.19
CA VAL A 181 -7.30 10.19 -0.96
C VAL A 181 -8.64 10.92 -0.85
N GLU A 182 -9.07 11.59 -1.92
CA GLU A 182 -10.48 11.96 -2.09
C GLU A 182 -11.24 10.72 -2.60
N VAL A 183 -11.92 10.02 -1.70
CA VAL A 183 -12.77 8.87 -2.05
C VAL A 183 -14.07 9.37 -2.67
N ARG A 184 -14.29 9.06 -3.95
CA ARG A 184 -15.60 9.01 -4.60
C ARG A 184 -15.63 7.66 -5.33
N THR A 185 -16.48 6.67 -5.03
CA THR A 185 -17.86 6.65 -4.53
C THR A 185 -18.10 5.43 -3.62
N THR A 186 -18.75 5.64 -2.47
CA THR A 186 -19.50 4.67 -1.62
C THR A 186 -19.04 3.21 -1.61
N ASP A 187 -17.97 2.90 -0.88
CA ASP A 187 -18.00 1.99 0.28
C ASP A 187 -16.58 1.91 0.89
N VAL A 188 -16.53 1.94 2.22
CA VAL A 188 -15.29 1.98 3.01
C VAL A 188 -14.64 0.59 3.04
N VAL A 189 -13.43 0.46 2.51
CA VAL A 189 -12.62 -0.77 2.63
C VAL A 189 -11.51 -0.57 3.67
N PRO A 190 -11.42 -1.40 4.72
CA PRO A 190 -10.25 -1.46 5.58
C PRO A 190 -9.09 -2.12 4.83
N GLN A 191 -7.99 -1.40 4.67
CA GLN A 191 -6.71 -1.98 4.25
C GLN A 191 -6.14 -2.76 5.45
N ASN A 192 -6.18 -4.09 5.40
CA ASN A 192 -5.52 -4.91 6.42
C ASN A 192 -4.10 -5.23 5.95
N PHE A 193 -3.13 -4.78 6.73
CA PHE A 193 -1.74 -5.20 6.65
C PHE A 193 -1.60 -6.51 7.42
N CYS A 194 -0.96 -7.53 6.83
CA CYS A 194 -0.61 -8.76 7.53
C CYS A 194 0.53 -8.54 8.53
#